data_AF-A0AAP0Q5N5-F1
#
_entry.id   AF-A0AAP0Q5N5-F1
#
_cell.length_a   1.000
_cell.length_b   1.000
_cell.length_c   1.000
_cell.angle_alpha   90.00
_cell.angle_beta   90.00
_cell.angle_gamma   90.00
#
_symmetry.space_group_name_H-M   'P 1'
#
loop_
_entity.id
_entity.type
_entity.pdbx_description
1 polymer ?
#
loop_
_entity_poly.entity_id
_entity_poly.type
_entity_poly.pdbx_seq_one_letter_code
_entity_poly.pdbx_strand_id
1 'polypeptide(L)'
;MEVGMMSSSSSSSSSSYCDVAVVDEEEEEEEEEEEGCRTPSRDESRITVNLRCPPPPPRKKPPCLSGGPPPKNGYFHHPDLEALLSFGAR
;
A
#
# COMPACT_ATOMS: atom_id res chain seq x y z
N MET A 1 60.85 9.29 17.44
CA MET A 1 60.70 7.83 17.26
C MET A 1 59.22 7.56 17.23
N GLU A 2 58.79 6.98 16.13
CA GLU A 2 57.42 6.89 15.63
C GLU A 2 56.47 6.22 16.62
N VAL A 3 55.34 6.88 16.93
CA VAL A 3 54.23 6.25 17.65
C VAL A 3 53.32 5.58 16.63
N GLY A 4 53.41 4.26 16.53
CA GLY A 4 52.49 3.44 15.75
C GLY A 4 51.09 3.53 16.32
N MET A 5 50.19 4.21 15.61
CA MET A 5 48.77 4.22 15.93
C MET A 5 48.10 3.03 15.24
N MET A 6 47.85 1.98 16.00
CA MET A 6 47.03 0.85 15.59
C MET A 6 45.57 1.30 15.45
N SER A 7 45.00 0.96 14.31
CA SER A 7 43.64 1.23 13.87
C SER A 7 42.56 0.84 14.88
N SER A 8 41.47 1.60 14.92
CA SER A 8 40.20 1.15 15.48
C SER A 8 39.07 1.69 14.63
N SER A 9 38.58 0.85 13.73
CA SER A 9 37.34 1.05 12.99
C SER A 9 36.19 0.56 13.86
N SER A 10 35.36 1.47 14.35
CA SER A 10 34.08 1.13 14.97
C SER A 10 33.01 1.98 14.31
N SER A 11 32.45 1.45 13.22
CA SER A 11 31.24 1.96 12.58
C SER A 11 30.03 1.60 13.45
N SER A 12 29.55 2.57 14.22
CA SER A 12 28.26 2.50 14.88
C SER A 12 27.28 3.36 14.08
N SER A 13 26.53 2.74 13.17
CA SER A 13 25.32 3.35 12.62
C SER A 13 24.27 3.39 13.73
N SER A 14 24.28 4.47 14.50
CA SER A 14 23.15 4.80 15.37
C SER A 14 22.11 5.47 14.49
N SER A 15 20.95 4.82 14.36
CA SER A 15 19.72 5.40 13.84
C SER A 15 19.39 6.64 14.67
N SER A 16 19.82 7.83 14.23
CA SER A 16 19.42 9.08 14.87
C SER A 16 17.97 9.35 14.51
N TYR A 17 17.07 8.87 15.35
CA TYR A 17 15.84 9.60 15.64
C TYR A 17 16.24 11.07 15.78
N CYS A 18 15.65 11.92 14.96
CA CYS A 18 15.89 13.35 14.97
C CYS A 18 15.65 13.88 16.38
N ASP A 19 16.69 14.39 17.02
CA ASP A 19 16.59 15.15 18.26
C ASP A 19 15.71 16.38 17.99
N VAL A 20 14.44 16.33 18.41
CA VAL A 20 13.54 17.48 18.41
C VAL A 20 13.96 18.36 19.58
N ALA A 21 14.61 19.49 19.26
CA ALA A 21 14.95 20.51 20.24
C ALA A 21 13.67 21.10 20.86
N VAL A 22 13.67 21.20 22.18
CA VAL A 22 12.62 21.83 22.98
C VAL A 22 12.56 23.32 22.67
N VAL A 23 11.36 23.77 22.31
CA VAL A 23 10.89 25.13 22.01
C VAL A 23 10.96 26.04 23.24
N ASP A 24 11.45 27.27 23.08
CA ASP A 24 11.30 28.39 24.03
C ASP A 24 10.47 29.48 23.33
N GLU A 25 9.56 30.08 24.11
CA GLU A 25 8.32 30.75 23.71
C GLU A 25 8.49 32.08 22.96
N GLU A 26 7.80 32.24 21.82
CA GLU A 26 7.22 33.53 21.38
C GLU A 26 5.82 33.24 20.76
N GLU A 27 4.77 33.70 21.43
CA GLU A 27 3.34 33.50 21.08
C GLU A 27 2.87 34.40 19.91
N GLU A 28 1.88 33.89 19.17
CA GLU A 28 1.09 34.52 18.08
C GLU A 28 1.74 34.67 16.69
N GLU A 29 2.07 33.56 16.01
CA GLU A 29 1.86 33.43 14.55
C GLU A 29 2.03 31.96 14.08
N GLU A 30 1.27 31.00 14.61
CA GLU A 30 1.38 29.58 14.20
C GLU A 30 0.03 28.85 14.25
N GLU A 31 -1.01 29.40 13.61
CA GLU A 31 -2.31 28.71 13.48
C GLU A 31 -2.75 28.48 12.02
N GLU A 32 -1.98 28.93 11.02
CA GLU A 32 -2.37 28.76 9.60
C GLU A 32 -1.66 27.59 8.89
N GLU A 33 -0.52 27.11 9.41
CA GLU A 33 0.28 26.05 8.75
C GLU A 33 -0.17 24.61 9.10
N GLU A 34 -0.90 24.41 10.20
CA GLU A 34 -1.43 23.08 10.56
C GLU A 34 -2.73 22.73 9.81
N GLU A 35 -3.25 23.68 9.03
CA GLU A 35 -4.45 23.49 8.24
C GLU A 35 -4.10 22.86 6.88
N GLY A 36 -3.81 21.55 6.89
CA GLY A 36 -3.60 20.78 5.67
C GLY A 36 -4.75 20.94 4.66
N CYS A 37 -4.58 20.43 3.43
CA CYS A 37 -5.57 20.60 2.35
C CYS A 37 -7.00 20.21 2.78
N ARG A 38 -7.90 21.20 2.88
CA ARG A 38 -9.33 20.99 3.20
C ARG A 38 -10.18 20.89 1.94
N THR A 39 -11.15 19.99 1.98
CA THR A 39 -12.18 19.90 0.94
C THR A 39 -13.02 21.19 0.91
N PRO A 40 -13.19 21.86 -0.25
CA PRO A 40 -13.98 23.08 -0.34
C PRO A 40 -15.46 22.80 0.04
N SER A 41 -15.97 23.58 0.99
CA SER A 41 -17.30 23.36 1.61
C SER A 41 -18.41 24.27 1.07
N ARG A 42 -18.06 25.25 0.21
CA ARG A 42 -18.99 26.21 -0.41
C ARG A 42 -20.00 25.46 -1.30
N ASP A 43 -21.25 25.92 -1.33
CA ASP A 43 -22.32 25.25 -2.09
C ASP A 43 -22.04 25.19 -3.60
N GLU A 44 -21.33 26.16 -4.15
CA GLU A 44 -20.85 26.17 -5.54
C GLU A 44 -19.86 25.02 -5.85
N SER A 45 -19.15 24.52 -4.84
CA SER A 45 -18.21 23.40 -4.95
C SER A 45 -18.82 22.05 -4.59
N ARG A 46 -20.04 22.03 -4.04
CA ARG A 46 -20.72 20.78 -3.67
C ARG A 46 -21.31 20.10 -4.89
N ILE A 47 -21.08 18.80 -5.00
CA ILE A 47 -21.73 17.97 -6.02
C ILE A 47 -23.24 17.99 -5.76
N THR A 48 -24.01 18.38 -6.78
CA THR A 48 -25.47 18.45 -6.69
C THR A 48 -26.06 17.08 -6.32
N VAL A 49 -26.92 17.05 -5.30
CA VAL A 49 -27.54 15.81 -4.77
C VAL A 49 -28.57 15.20 -5.74
N ASN A 50 -29.03 15.97 -6.73
CA ASN A 50 -30.06 15.55 -7.71
C ASN A 50 -29.51 14.69 -8.87
N LEU A 51 -28.45 13.92 -8.65
CA LEU A 51 -28.03 12.90 -9.61
C LEU A 51 -28.92 11.68 -9.42
N ARG A 52 -30.01 11.60 -10.20
CA ARG A 52 -30.79 10.37 -10.31
C ARG A 52 -29.84 9.29 -10.83
N CYS A 53 -29.47 8.32 -9.97
CA CYS A 53 -28.66 7.20 -10.40
C CYS A 53 -29.28 6.57 -11.64
N PRO A 54 -28.48 6.31 -12.70
CA PRO A 54 -28.98 5.56 -13.83
C PRO A 54 -29.50 4.21 -13.34
N PRO A 55 -30.49 3.61 -14.03
CA PRO A 55 -30.98 2.29 -13.67
C PRO A 55 -29.79 1.29 -13.65
N PRO A 56 -29.82 0.30 -12.75
CA PRO A 56 -28.76 -0.67 -12.65
C PRO A 56 -28.55 -1.40 -13.98
N PRO A 57 -27.30 -1.74 -14.35
CA PRO A 57 -27.04 -2.48 -15.57
C PRO A 57 -27.72 -3.85 -15.51
N PRO A 58 -28.18 -4.39 -16.66
CA PRO A 58 -28.80 -5.71 -16.71
C PRO A 58 -27.81 -6.79 -16.22
N ARG A 59 -28.33 -7.76 -15.48
CA ARG A 59 -27.53 -8.91 -14.99
C ARG A 59 -26.95 -9.65 -16.20
N LYS A 60 -25.63 -9.81 -16.23
CA LYS A 60 -24.97 -10.70 -17.20
C LYS A 60 -25.47 -12.13 -16.96
N LYS A 61 -25.83 -12.83 -18.05
CA LYS A 61 -26.07 -14.27 -17.98
C LYS A 61 -24.76 -14.95 -17.57
N PRO A 62 -24.80 -15.99 -16.72
CA PRO A 62 -23.59 -16.76 -16.45
C PRO A 62 -23.04 -17.25 -17.80
N PRO A 63 -21.72 -17.15 -18.03
CA PRO A 63 -21.13 -17.79 -19.19
C PRO A 63 -21.54 -19.26 -19.13
N CYS A 64 -21.95 -19.80 -20.29
CA CYS A 64 -22.07 -21.24 -20.45
C CYS A 64 -20.66 -21.80 -20.22
N LEU A 65 -20.38 -22.25 -19.00
CA LEU A 65 -19.24 -23.12 -18.72
C LEU A 65 -19.63 -24.49 -19.29
N SER A 66 -19.77 -24.60 -20.61
CA SER A 66 -19.72 -25.90 -21.25
C SER A 66 -18.28 -26.36 -21.04
N GLY A 67 -18.08 -27.11 -19.97
CA GLY A 67 -16.81 -27.78 -19.69
C GLY A 67 -16.49 -28.63 -20.89
N GLY A 68 -15.61 -28.12 -21.75
CA GLY A 68 -15.02 -28.93 -22.79
C GLY A 68 -14.27 -30.09 -22.15
N PRO A 69 -13.94 -31.14 -22.92
CA PRO A 69 -13.05 -32.16 -22.42
C PRO A 69 -11.75 -31.50 -21.92
N PRO A 70 -11.08 -32.08 -20.91
CA PRO A 70 -9.80 -31.57 -20.45
C PRO A 70 -8.82 -31.44 -21.62
N PRO A 71 -7.82 -30.56 -21.53
CA PRO A 71 -6.81 -30.42 -22.56
C PRO A 71 -6.19 -31.79 -22.90
N LYS A 72 -5.99 -32.05 -24.19
CA LYS A 72 -5.52 -33.35 -24.71
C LYS A 72 -4.18 -33.79 -24.10
N ASN A 73 -3.37 -32.83 -23.67
CA ASN A 73 -2.03 -33.03 -23.13
C ASN A 73 -2.01 -33.01 -21.59
N GLY A 74 -3.16 -33.13 -20.95
CA GLY A 74 -3.30 -32.86 -19.51
C GLY A 74 -3.24 -31.36 -19.21
N TYR A 75 -3.43 -31.02 -17.95
CA TYR A 75 -3.27 -29.65 -17.48
C TYR A 75 -1.78 -29.35 -17.27
N PHE A 76 -1.45 -28.15 -16.82
CA PHE A 76 -0.07 -27.79 -16.52
C PHE A 76 0.51 -28.67 -15.39
N HIS A 77 1.41 -29.59 -15.75
CA HIS A 77 2.12 -30.46 -14.82
C HIS A 77 3.47 -29.84 -14.49
N HIS A 78 3.50 -28.98 -13.47
CA HIS A 78 4.75 -28.50 -12.89
C HIS A 78 5.04 -29.29 -11.61
N PRO A 79 6.26 -29.80 -11.42
CA PRO A 79 6.61 -30.65 -10.27
C PRO A 79 6.27 -29.99 -8.93
N ASP A 80 6.40 -28.66 -8.86
CA ASP A 80 6.10 -27.91 -7.64
C ASP A 80 4.61 -27.94 -7.27
N LEU A 81 3.70 -28.04 -8.25
CA LEU A 81 2.26 -28.14 -7.98
C LEU A 81 1.87 -29.55 -7.54
N GLU A 82 2.42 -30.59 -8.15
CA GLU A 82 2.11 -31.97 -7.77
C GLU A 82 2.51 -32.27 -6.32
N ALA A 83 3.62 -31.70 -5.84
CA ALA A 83 4.01 -31.78 -4.43
C ALA A 83 2.98 -31.14 -3.48
N LEU A 84 2.42 -29.99 -3.87
CA LEU A 84 1.42 -29.26 -3.09
C LEU A 84 0.06 -29.98 -3.10
N LEU A 85 -0.37 -30.48 -4.26
CA LEU A 85 -1.63 -31.23 -4.39
C LEU A 85 -1.55 -32.60 -3.67
N SER A 86 -0.38 -33.25 -3.67
CA SER A 86 -0.17 -34.52 -2.96
C SER A 86 -0.16 -34.36 -1.44
N PHE A 87 0.28 -33.21 -0.94
CA PHE A 87 0.31 -32.93 0.50
C PHE A 87 -1.05 -32.51 1.09
N GLY A 88 -1.99 -32.09 0.23
CA GLY A 88 -3.31 -31.58 0.62
C GLY A 88 -4.49 -32.53 0.37
N ALA A 89 -4.28 -33.69 -0.26
CA ALA A 89 -5.32 -34.69 -0.47
C ALA A 89 -5.52 -35.52 0.81
N ARG A 90 -6.46 -35.11 1.66
CA ARG A 90 -6.96 -35.89 2.81
C ARG A 90 -8.41 -36.29 2.56
#